data_AF-A0A2X0KRY2-F1
#
_entry.id   AF-A0A2X0KRY2-F1
#
_cell.length_a   1.000
_cell.length_b   1.000
_cell.length_c   1.000
_cell.angle_alpha   90.00
_cell.angle_beta   90.00
_cell.angle_gamma   90.00
#
_symmetry.space_group_name_H-M   'P 1'
#
loop_
_entity.id
_entity.type
_entity.pdbx_description
1 polymer ?
#
loop_
_entity_poly.entity_id
_entity_poly.type
_entity_poly.pdbx_seq_one_letter_code
_entity_poly.pdbx_strand_id
1 'polypeptide(L)'
;MLPEGAISSQILPVAFYAHGGAFSVGASSDLAHHQVRYLLSKGFAVLSPEYRLAPHVKQSACREDVLDAFIFYQTKLNDVLAKKVHLEAEIFQPRAAVPAYPACLKDGYQDNPTSALEEKLVKNNSEGWKAVQKLFAGRVWCSFKTNSMPLPDDHPRCIWVNSGVKYNCHDSLLWGNPPYPAAANFLDFFGPWFPPTFMLAAEGDSLIPMQHSYDVVEALKKHGVETRVGIGKNAEHGFTEWNPKLWPEGADWWTPIEEGLNWAIAKTVDAKE
;
A
#
# COMPACT_ATOMS: atom_id res chain seq x y z
N MET A 1 4.69 10.49 -12.11
CA MET A 1 4.01 10.39 -13.42
C MET A 1 3.15 11.63 -13.60
N LEU A 2 3.10 12.22 -14.80
CA LEU A 2 2.39 13.48 -15.07
C LEU A 2 1.21 13.25 -16.03
N PRO A 3 0.14 14.05 -15.94
CA PRO A 3 -0.95 14.00 -16.91
C PRO A 3 -0.47 14.49 -18.28
N GLU A 4 -1.10 14.00 -19.34
CA GLU A 4 -0.78 14.42 -20.70
C GLU A 4 -1.09 15.92 -20.90
N GLY A 5 -0.19 16.64 -21.57
CA GLY A 5 -0.34 18.09 -21.77
C GLY A 5 -0.03 18.97 -20.56
N ALA A 6 0.47 18.41 -19.45
CA ALA A 6 0.95 19.19 -18.32
C ALA A 6 2.06 20.18 -18.77
N ILE A 7 1.87 21.47 -18.46
CA ILE A 7 2.85 22.52 -18.75
C ILE A 7 3.53 23.01 -17.48
N SER A 8 4.74 23.57 -17.64
CA SER A 8 5.60 23.98 -16.54
C SER A 8 5.00 25.00 -15.59
N SER A 9 4.00 25.78 -15.98
CA SER A 9 3.41 26.86 -15.18
C SER A 9 2.17 26.44 -14.39
N GLN A 10 1.77 25.17 -14.46
CA GLN A 10 0.52 24.67 -13.86
C GLN A 10 0.76 24.02 -12.49
N ILE A 11 -0.06 24.40 -11.50
CA ILE A 11 -0.14 23.67 -10.22
C ILE A 11 -0.99 22.41 -10.44
N LEU A 12 -0.42 21.24 -10.19
CA LEU A 12 -1.10 19.95 -10.33
C LEU A 12 -1.51 19.40 -8.96
N PRO A 13 -2.75 18.89 -8.82
CA PRO A 13 -3.07 18.08 -7.66
C PRO A 13 -2.27 16.78 -7.70
N VAL A 14 -1.77 16.34 -6.54
CA VAL A 14 -1.00 15.09 -6.44
C VAL A 14 -1.81 14.00 -5.76
N ALA A 15 -1.75 12.81 -6.35
CA ALA A 15 -2.08 11.54 -5.72
C ALA A 15 -0.78 10.87 -5.24
N PHE A 16 -0.65 10.70 -3.93
CA PHE A 16 0.40 9.87 -3.33
C PHE A 16 -0.03 8.40 -3.35
N TYR A 17 0.71 7.53 -4.03
CA TYR A 17 0.34 6.13 -4.24
C TYR A 17 1.47 5.19 -3.82
N ALA A 18 1.42 4.69 -2.59
CA ALA A 18 2.34 3.65 -2.11
C ALA A 18 1.95 2.28 -2.68
N HIS A 19 2.95 1.51 -3.14
CA HIS A 19 2.71 0.18 -3.71
C HIS A 19 2.41 -0.87 -2.62
N GLY A 20 1.68 -1.92 -3.00
CA GLY A 20 1.42 -3.11 -2.18
C GLY A 20 2.60 -4.07 -2.07
N GLY A 21 2.35 -5.31 -1.65
CA GLY A 21 3.39 -6.34 -1.45
C GLY A 21 3.82 -6.60 0.01
N ALA A 22 2.89 -6.41 0.95
CA ALA A 22 3.07 -6.69 2.39
C ALA A 22 4.42 -6.23 3.00
N PHE A 23 4.88 -5.02 2.65
CA PHE A 23 6.16 -4.44 3.06
C PHE A 23 7.42 -5.26 2.74
N SER A 24 7.32 -6.29 1.91
CA SER A 24 8.38 -7.30 1.73
C SER A 24 8.74 -7.53 0.26
N VAL A 25 7.79 -7.24 -0.62
CA VAL A 25 7.87 -7.29 -2.09
C VAL A 25 7.19 -6.04 -2.67
N GLY A 26 7.20 -5.88 -3.99
CA GLY A 26 6.56 -4.77 -4.69
C GLY A 26 7.52 -3.63 -5.00
N ALA A 27 7.14 -2.81 -5.97
CA ALA A 27 7.85 -1.61 -6.38
C ALA A 27 6.85 -0.56 -6.91
N SER A 28 7.28 0.69 -7.08
CA SER A 28 6.46 1.72 -7.75
C SER A 28 6.10 1.37 -9.21
N SER A 29 6.79 0.40 -9.82
CA SER A 29 6.43 -0.15 -11.13
C SER A 29 5.25 -1.12 -11.12
N ASP A 30 4.80 -1.55 -9.93
CA ASP A 30 3.73 -2.54 -9.75
C ASP A 30 2.37 -1.88 -9.44
N LEU A 31 2.29 -0.54 -9.50
CA LEU A 31 1.03 0.19 -9.31
C LEU A 31 0.00 -0.22 -10.37
N ALA A 32 -1.27 -0.22 -9.98
CA ALA A 32 -2.36 -0.55 -10.89
C ALA A 32 -2.45 0.47 -12.05
N HIS A 33 -1.98 0.07 -13.24
CA HIS A 33 -1.90 0.98 -14.39
C HIS A 33 -3.23 1.65 -14.74
N HIS A 34 -4.36 0.97 -14.55
CA HIS A 34 -5.68 1.53 -14.84
C HIS A 34 -6.06 2.63 -13.84
N GLN A 35 -5.76 2.45 -12.54
CA GLN A 35 -5.95 3.49 -11.52
C GLN A 35 -5.03 4.68 -11.77
N VAL A 36 -3.77 4.43 -12.09
CA VAL A 36 -2.81 5.49 -12.46
C VAL A 36 -3.33 6.28 -13.67
N ARG A 37 -3.73 5.59 -14.75
CA ARG A 37 -4.28 6.25 -15.95
C ARG A 37 -5.53 7.07 -15.64
N TYR A 38 -6.39 6.58 -14.75
CA TYR A 38 -7.58 7.29 -14.33
C TYR A 38 -7.23 8.57 -13.56
N LEU A 39 -6.30 8.51 -12.60
CA LEU A 39 -5.84 9.70 -11.87
C LEU A 39 -5.22 10.72 -12.83
N LEU A 40 -4.38 10.27 -13.77
CA LEU A 40 -3.78 11.12 -14.80
C LEU A 40 -4.86 11.76 -15.69
N SER A 41 -5.91 11.01 -16.08
CA SER A 41 -7.00 11.56 -16.91
C SER A 41 -7.86 12.59 -16.17
N LYS A 42 -7.86 12.57 -14.83
CA LYS A 42 -8.46 13.60 -13.98
C LYS A 42 -7.52 14.78 -13.68
N GLY A 43 -6.35 14.82 -14.31
CA GLY A 43 -5.37 15.91 -14.16
C GLY A 43 -4.50 15.82 -12.91
N PHE A 44 -4.51 14.69 -12.19
CA PHE A 44 -3.61 14.46 -11.07
C PHE A 44 -2.23 14.05 -11.58
N ALA A 45 -1.18 14.53 -10.92
CA ALA A 45 0.10 13.86 -10.96
C ALA A 45 0.13 12.72 -9.94
N VAL A 46 0.79 11.62 -10.29
CA VAL A 46 0.93 10.45 -9.39
C VAL A 46 2.37 10.35 -8.92
N LEU A 47 2.56 10.41 -7.60
CA LEU A 47 3.85 10.19 -6.95
C LEU A 47 3.80 8.89 -6.16
N SER A 48 4.80 8.04 -6.35
CA SER A 48 4.90 6.77 -5.66
C SER A 48 6.25 6.67 -4.99
N PRO A 49 6.30 6.43 -3.66
CA PRO A 49 7.56 6.20 -2.95
C PRO A 49 8.06 4.77 -3.18
N GLU A 50 9.38 4.61 -3.16
CA GLU A 50 10.02 3.34 -2.83
C GLU A 50 10.32 3.35 -1.33
N TYR A 51 10.13 2.24 -0.64
CA TYR A 51 10.38 2.11 0.79
C TYR A 51 11.16 0.84 1.09
N ARG A 52 12.04 0.86 2.11
CA ARG A 52 12.84 -0.32 2.47
C ARG A 52 11.93 -1.51 2.75
N LEU A 53 12.33 -2.69 2.31
CA LEU A 53 11.52 -3.91 2.40
C LEU A 53 12.01 -4.84 3.51
N ALA A 54 11.07 -5.42 4.26
CA ALA A 54 11.31 -6.62 5.06
C ALA A 54 11.86 -7.75 4.16
N PRO A 55 12.70 -8.66 4.67
CA PRO A 55 13.14 -8.79 6.08
C PRO A 55 14.31 -7.89 6.50
N HIS A 56 14.82 -7.02 5.63
CA HIS A 56 16.03 -6.24 5.93
C HIS A 56 15.77 -5.16 6.97
N VAL A 57 14.54 -4.69 7.02
CA VAL A 57 14.04 -3.75 8.02
C VAL A 57 12.71 -4.27 8.58
N LYS A 58 12.32 -3.73 9.73
CA LYS A 58 10.99 -3.93 10.33
C LYS A 58 10.00 -2.91 9.78
N GLN A 59 8.72 -3.18 9.97
CA GLN A 59 7.62 -2.34 9.46
C GLN A 59 7.79 -0.87 9.85
N SER A 60 8.27 -0.59 11.06
CA SER A 60 8.48 0.78 11.54
C SER A 60 9.37 1.61 10.60
N ALA A 61 10.43 1.01 10.08
CA ALA A 61 11.34 1.67 9.14
C ALA A 61 10.72 1.80 7.73
N CYS A 62 9.92 0.82 7.30
CA CYS A 62 9.12 0.96 6.07
C CYS A 62 8.16 2.15 6.17
N ARG A 63 7.49 2.29 7.32
CA ARG A 63 6.56 3.38 7.61
C ARG A 63 7.28 4.73 7.67
N GLU A 64 8.46 4.79 8.29
CA GLU A 64 9.31 5.98 8.31
C GLU A 64 9.64 6.43 6.88
N ASP A 65 10.04 5.51 5.99
CA ASP A 65 10.36 5.85 4.60
C ASP A 65 9.16 6.42 3.83
N VAL A 66 7.97 5.83 4.02
CA VAL A 66 6.73 6.33 3.39
C VAL A 66 6.37 7.73 3.92
N LEU A 67 6.50 7.95 5.23
CA LEU A 67 6.24 9.25 5.85
C LEU A 67 7.24 10.30 5.38
N ASP A 68 8.53 9.97 5.35
CA ASP A 68 9.59 10.85 4.86
C ASP A 68 9.38 11.23 3.41
N ALA A 69 8.96 10.28 2.56
CA ALA A 69 8.62 10.56 1.17
C ALA A 69 7.41 11.51 1.06
N PHE A 70 6.37 11.30 1.87
CA PHE A 70 5.21 12.18 1.90
C PHE A 70 5.59 13.61 2.33
N ILE A 71 6.39 13.76 3.38
CA ILE A 71 6.92 15.05 3.86
C ILE A 71 7.79 15.70 2.78
N PHE A 72 8.67 14.94 2.12
CA PHE A 72 9.51 15.43 1.04
C PHE A 72 8.66 15.99 -0.12
N TYR A 73 7.59 15.29 -0.50
CA TYR A 73 6.68 15.75 -1.54
C TYR A 73 5.92 17.03 -1.17
N GLN A 74 5.58 17.19 0.11
CA GLN A 74 4.94 18.42 0.59
C GLN A 74 5.88 19.62 0.67
N THR A 75 7.14 19.40 1.01
CA THR A 75 8.03 20.49 1.48
C THR A 75 9.20 20.80 0.57
N LYS A 76 9.67 19.85 -0.25
CA LYS A 76 10.96 19.97 -0.97
C LYS A 76 10.87 19.62 -2.45
N LEU A 77 9.86 18.88 -2.89
CA LEU A 77 9.78 18.38 -4.26
C LEU A 77 9.76 19.50 -5.30
N ASN A 78 8.98 20.56 -5.06
CA ASN A 78 8.89 21.70 -5.99
C ASN A 78 10.27 22.36 -6.20
N ASP A 79 11.02 22.61 -5.13
CA ASP A 79 12.39 23.17 -5.21
C ASP A 79 13.35 22.28 -6.01
N VAL A 80 13.24 20.97 -5.84
CA VAL A 80 14.09 19.99 -6.54
C VAL A 80 13.79 19.99 -8.04
N LEU A 81 12.50 20.07 -8.41
CA LEU A 81 12.10 20.06 -9.82
C LEU A 81 12.46 21.36 -10.53
N ALA A 82 12.31 22.50 -9.86
CA ALA A 82 12.74 23.78 -10.41
C ALA A 82 14.24 23.79 -10.76
N LYS A 83 15.07 23.16 -9.93
CA LYS A 83 16.53 23.08 -10.14
C LYS A 83 16.94 22.06 -11.21
N LYS A 84 16.24 20.93 -11.32
CA LYS A 84 16.67 19.81 -12.19
C LYS A 84 16.09 19.85 -13.60
N VAL A 85 14.93 20.47 -13.79
CA VAL A 85 14.16 20.37 -15.04
C VAL A 85 13.93 21.73 -15.69
N HIS A 86 14.49 22.82 -15.13
CA HIS A 86 14.18 24.21 -15.53
C HIS A 86 12.68 24.48 -15.59
N LEU A 87 11.89 23.83 -14.71
CA LEU A 87 10.46 24.07 -14.60
C LEU A 87 10.25 25.26 -13.65
N GLU A 88 9.64 26.34 -14.12
CA GLU A 88 9.54 27.60 -13.36
C GLU A 88 8.46 27.62 -12.25
N ALA A 89 7.66 26.56 -12.04
CA ALA A 89 6.51 26.62 -11.12
C ALA A 89 6.63 25.80 -9.83
N GLU A 90 5.81 26.18 -8.85
CA GLU A 90 5.34 25.32 -7.77
C GLU A 90 4.39 24.26 -8.35
N ILE A 91 4.89 23.04 -8.50
CA ILE A 91 4.25 22.03 -9.37
C ILE A 91 3.20 21.21 -8.59
N PHE A 92 3.32 21.11 -7.27
CA PHE A 92 2.57 20.13 -6.49
C PHE A 92 2.08 20.63 -5.14
N GLN A 93 0.78 20.41 -4.88
CA GLN A 93 0.22 20.29 -3.54
C GLN A 93 -0.46 18.92 -3.43
N PRO A 94 -0.05 18.03 -2.51
CA PRO A 94 -0.75 16.78 -2.29
C PRO A 94 -2.11 17.07 -1.69
N ARG A 95 -3.13 16.85 -2.51
CA ARG A 95 -4.53 17.00 -2.13
C ARG A 95 -5.22 15.67 -1.93
N ALA A 96 -4.66 14.57 -2.43
CA ALA A 96 -5.14 13.22 -2.22
C ALA A 96 -3.99 12.29 -1.82
N ALA A 97 -4.20 11.51 -0.77
CA ALA A 97 -3.39 10.34 -0.50
C ALA A 97 -4.21 9.11 -0.94
N VAL A 98 -3.61 8.25 -1.75
CA VAL A 98 -4.08 6.89 -2.01
C VAL A 98 -3.13 5.95 -1.27
N PRO A 99 -3.19 5.90 0.08
CA PRO A 99 -2.37 4.93 0.78
C PRO A 99 -2.94 3.54 0.50
N ALA A 100 -2.16 2.68 -0.14
CA ALA A 100 -2.29 1.27 0.16
C ALA A 100 -1.81 1.08 1.62
N TYR A 101 -2.54 0.22 2.34
CA TYR A 101 -2.29 -0.40 3.65
C TYR A 101 -3.21 0.05 4.77
N PRO A 102 -3.97 -0.93 5.30
CA PRO A 102 -3.36 -1.87 6.26
C PRO A 102 -3.72 -3.34 6.01
N ALA A 103 -2.74 -4.24 6.15
CA ALA A 103 -3.05 -5.58 6.66
C ALA A 103 -3.45 -5.38 8.13
N CYS A 104 -4.75 -5.37 8.41
CA CYS A 104 -5.28 -4.73 9.62
C CYS A 104 -5.07 -5.58 10.89
N LEU A 105 -4.63 -4.92 11.95
CA LEU A 105 -4.49 -5.45 13.31
C LEU A 105 -5.54 -4.81 14.23
N LYS A 106 -6.80 -5.26 14.20
CA LYS A 106 -7.73 -4.99 15.30
C LYS A 106 -7.69 -6.11 16.33
N ASP A 107 -7.80 -7.34 15.83
CA ASP A 107 -7.67 -8.56 16.61
C ASP A 107 -6.55 -9.40 16.01
N GLY A 108 -5.37 -8.77 15.89
CA GLY A 108 -4.21 -9.29 15.16
C GLY A 108 -4.21 -10.80 15.13
N TYR A 109 -4.16 -11.37 13.92
CA TYR A 109 -4.14 -12.81 13.73
C TYR A 109 -3.34 -13.44 14.86
N GLN A 110 -3.80 -14.55 15.43
CA GLN A 110 -3.07 -15.32 16.44
C GLN A 110 -1.76 -15.81 15.82
N ASP A 111 -0.81 -14.90 15.67
CA ASP A 111 0.34 -15.08 14.83
C ASP A 111 1.33 -15.92 15.62
N ASN A 112 1.83 -16.95 14.97
CA ASN A 112 2.89 -17.74 15.51
C ASN A 112 4.17 -16.91 15.52
N PRO A 113 5.05 -17.10 16.52
CA PRO A 113 6.37 -16.49 16.50
C PRO A 113 7.14 -16.91 15.26
N THR A 114 8.15 -16.11 14.90
CA THR A 114 9.04 -16.34 13.74
C THR A 114 9.68 -17.73 13.74
N SER A 115 9.87 -18.36 14.92
CA SER A 115 10.40 -19.72 15.04
C SER A 115 9.50 -20.79 14.39
N ALA A 116 8.18 -20.60 14.36
CA ALA A 116 7.26 -21.53 13.70
C ALA A 116 7.44 -21.52 12.18
N LEU A 117 7.75 -20.35 11.60
CA LEU A 117 8.09 -20.23 10.19
C LEU A 117 9.40 -20.97 9.89
N GLU A 118 10.44 -20.77 10.70
CA GLU A 118 11.72 -21.47 10.55
C GLU A 118 11.53 -22.99 10.62
N GLU A 119 10.87 -23.51 11.66
CA GLU A 119 10.63 -24.95 11.83
C GLU A 119 9.90 -25.54 10.62
N LYS A 120 8.82 -24.89 10.18
CA LYS A 120 8.00 -25.37 9.07
C LYS A 120 8.70 -25.21 7.71
N LEU A 121 9.47 -24.15 7.50
CA LEU A 121 10.25 -23.97 6.27
C LEU A 121 11.40 -24.97 6.18
N VAL A 122 12.17 -25.17 7.26
CA VAL A 122 13.24 -26.17 7.31
C VAL A 122 12.70 -27.56 6.97
N LYS A 123 11.52 -27.92 7.52
CA LYS A 123 10.88 -29.21 7.29
C LYS A 123 10.31 -29.36 5.88
N ASN A 124 9.65 -28.34 5.34
CA ASN A 124 8.86 -28.45 4.11
C ASN A 124 9.58 -27.93 2.85
N ASN A 125 10.57 -27.06 3.00
CA ASN A 125 11.32 -26.43 1.91
C ASN A 125 12.71 -25.96 2.40
N SER A 126 13.58 -26.91 2.72
CA SER A 126 14.91 -26.64 3.28
C SER A 126 15.82 -25.82 2.35
N GLU A 127 15.74 -26.01 1.03
CA GLU A 127 16.48 -25.21 0.06
C GLU A 127 15.95 -23.77 -0.02
N GLY A 128 14.62 -23.60 0.01
CA GLY A 128 14.00 -22.29 0.12
C GLY A 128 14.42 -21.56 1.38
N TRP A 129 14.50 -22.26 2.51
CA TRP A 129 15.02 -21.67 3.76
C TRP A 129 16.47 -21.20 3.62
N LYS A 130 17.36 -22.00 3.03
CA LYS A 130 18.75 -21.57 2.75
C LYS A 130 18.80 -20.32 1.86
N ALA A 131 17.87 -20.21 0.91
CA ALA A 131 17.76 -19.04 0.04
C ALA A 131 17.32 -17.79 0.82
N VAL A 132 16.32 -17.93 1.71
CA VAL A 132 15.86 -16.88 2.63
C VAL A 132 16.97 -16.45 3.60
N GLN A 133 17.77 -17.38 4.12
CA GLN A 133 18.89 -17.03 5.00
C GLN A 133 19.94 -16.18 4.27
N LYS A 134 20.23 -16.48 3.01
CA LYS A 134 21.11 -15.65 2.17
C LYS A 134 20.52 -14.25 1.93
N LEU A 135 19.19 -14.14 1.83
CA LEU A 135 18.51 -12.87 1.70
C LEU A 135 18.80 -11.95 2.91
N PHE A 136 18.78 -12.47 4.14
CA PHE A 136 19.05 -11.66 5.35
C PHE A 136 20.45 -11.04 5.37
N ALA A 137 21.45 -11.73 4.80
CA ALA A 137 22.82 -11.24 4.69
C ALA A 137 23.03 -10.32 3.47
N GLY A 138 21.98 -10.10 2.67
CA GLY A 138 22.01 -9.30 1.45
C GLY A 138 22.00 -7.79 1.72
N ARG A 139 22.09 -7.03 0.62
CA ARG A 139 21.87 -5.57 0.65
C ARG A 139 20.42 -5.28 0.99
N VAL A 140 20.13 -4.14 1.61
CA VAL A 140 18.76 -3.63 1.77
C VAL A 140 18.16 -3.32 0.39
N TRP A 141 16.87 -3.64 0.19
CA TRP A 141 16.13 -3.33 -1.03
C TRP A 141 14.98 -2.40 -0.68
N CYS A 142 14.69 -1.46 -1.57
CA CYS A 142 13.52 -0.59 -1.45
C CYS A 142 12.44 -0.90 -2.49
N SER A 143 12.72 -1.87 -3.38
CA SER A 143 11.83 -2.26 -4.46
C SER A 143 12.10 -3.71 -4.85
N PHE A 144 11.06 -4.44 -5.23
CA PHE A 144 11.13 -5.79 -5.76
C PHE A 144 9.98 -5.97 -6.75
N LYS A 145 10.32 -5.96 -8.03
CA LYS A 145 9.33 -6.08 -9.10
C LYS A 145 8.83 -7.52 -9.19
N THR A 146 7.53 -7.72 -9.11
CA THR A 146 6.93 -9.07 -9.10
C THR A 146 6.62 -9.57 -10.52
N ASN A 147 6.62 -8.68 -11.52
CA ASN A 147 6.26 -8.90 -12.95
C ASN A 147 4.88 -9.58 -13.20
N SER A 148 4.23 -10.09 -12.15
CA SER A 148 2.90 -10.67 -12.13
C SER A 148 2.50 -10.95 -10.68
N MET A 149 1.20 -10.88 -10.41
CA MET A 149 0.57 -11.62 -9.32
C MET A 149 -0.07 -12.89 -9.91
N PRO A 150 -0.01 -14.05 -9.23
CA PRO A 150 0.63 -14.29 -7.93
C PRO A 150 2.15 -14.13 -7.99
N LEU A 151 2.75 -13.81 -6.84
CA LEU A 151 4.19 -13.64 -6.68
C LEU A 151 4.95 -14.91 -7.11
N PRO A 152 6.13 -14.81 -7.75
CA PRO A 152 6.90 -15.99 -8.14
C PRO A 152 7.34 -16.82 -6.93
N ASP A 153 6.97 -18.09 -6.87
CA ASP A 153 7.10 -18.93 -5.68
C ASP A 153 8.55 -19.27 -5.25
N ASP A 154 9.52 -19.15 -6.16
CA ASP A 154 10.90 -19.59 -5.96
C ASP A 154 11.84 -18.48 -5.50
N HIS A 155 11.45 -17.21 -5.64
CA HIS A 155 12.29 -16.10 -5.20
C HIS A 155 12.34 -16.02 -3.66
N PRO A 156 13.51 -15.83 -3.02
CA PRO A 156 13.63 -15.83 -1.55
C PRO A 156 12.67 -14.89 -0.82
N ARG A 157 12.38 -13.71 -1.38
CA ARG A 157 11.40 -12.76 -0.80
C ARG A 157 9.97 -13.30 -0.86
N CYS A 158 9.62 -13.97 -1.95
CA CYS A 158 8.30 -14.55 -2.12
C CYS A 158 8.14 -15.78 -1.21
N ILE A 159 9.18 -16.61 -1.09
CA ILE A 159 9.24 -17.68 -0.09
C ILE A 159 9.01 -17.10 1.32
N TRP A 160 9.70 -16.01 1.67
CA TRP A 160 9.53 -15.33 2.96
C TRP A 160 8.09 -14.88 3.22
N VAL A 161 7.49 -14.12 2.28
CA VAL A 161 6.13 -13.57 2.42
C VAL A 161 5.08 -14.67 2.40
N ASN A 162 5.10 -15.53 1.38
CA ASN A 162 4.10 -16.58 1.20
C ASN A 162 4.14 -17.56 2.36
N SER A 163 5.32 -17.88 2.89
CA SER A 163 5.44 -18.73 4.08
C SER A 163 4.98 -18.02 5.35
N GLY A 164 5.24 -16.71 5.48
CA GLY A 164 4.72 -15.88 6.56
C GLY A 164 3.20 -15.92 6.62
N VAL A 165 2.55 -15.74 5.48
CA VAL A 165 1.09 -15.86 5.36
C VAL A 165 0.64 -17.29 5.66
N LYS A 166 1.21 -18.29 4.96
CA LYS A 166 0.83 -19.71 5.06
C LYS A 166 0.94 -20.26 6.49
N TYR A 167 1.98 -19.84 7.22
CA TYR A 167 2.25 -20.34 8.56
C TYR A 167 1.73 -19.43 9.67
N ASN A 168 1.00 -18.37 9.29
CA ASN A 168 0.47 -17.38 10.21
C ASN A 168 1.60 -16.84 11.09
N CYS A 169 2.60 -16.22 10.46
CA CYS A 169 3.72 -15.55 11.13
C CYS A 169 3.95 -14.14 10.57
N HIS A 170 3.09 -13.66 9.66
CA HIS A 170 3.38 -12.48 8.84
C HIS A 170 3.63 -11.23 9.68
N ASP A 171 2.82 -11.01 10.71
CA ASP A 171 2.98 -9.88 11.62
C ASP A 171 4.27 -10.03 12.44
N SER A 172 4.63 -11.25 12.84
CA SER A 172 5.90 -11.53 13.51
C SER A 172 7.12 -11.21 12.64
N LEU A 173 7.02 -11.43 11.33
CA LEU A 173 8.07 -11.04 10.37
C LEU A 173 8.25 -9.51 10.34
N LEU A 174 7.14 -8.77 10.39
CA LEU A 174 7.09 -7.32 10.28
C LEU A 174 7.41 -6.58 11.59
N TRP A 175 6.95 -7.08 12.73
CA TRP A 175 6.95 -6.39 14.03
C TRP A 175 7.81 -7.07 15.10
N GLY A 176 8.20 -8.33 14.89
CA GLY A 176 8.81 -9.18 15.94
C GLY A 176 7.77 -10.07 16.62
N ASN A 177 8.17 -11.02 17.46
CA ASN A 177 7.25 -12.01 18.03
C ASN A 177 6.21 -11.37 18.99
N PRO A 178 4.99 -11.93 19.10
CA PRO A 178 3.97 -11.47 20.04
C PRO A 178 4.42 -11.60 21.52
N PRO A 179 3.85 -10.79 22.44
CA PRO A 179 2.79 -9.82 22.21
C PRO A 179 3.27 -8.56 21.49
N TYR A 180 2.44 -8.02 20.60
CA TYR A 180 2.77 -6.83 19.81
C TYR A 180 2.63 -5.53 20.62
N PRO A 181 3.43 -4.49 20.33
CA PRO A 181 3.26 -3.19 20.93
C PRO A 181 1.93 -2.54 20.50
N ALA A 182 1.36 -1.66 21.32
CA ALA A 182 0.14 -0.92 20.97
C ALA A 182 0.26 -0.18 19.63
N ALA A 183 1.46 0.30 19.29
CA ALA A 183 1.73 0.95 18.01
C ALA A 183 1.56 0.06 16.77
N ALA A 184 1.41 -1.26 16.94
CA ALA A 184 1.05 -2.17 15.85
C ALA A 184 -0.45 -2.09 15.50
N ASN A 185 -1.32 -1.73 16.46
CA ASN A 185 -2.72 -1.46 16.17
C ASN A 185 -2.87 -0.05 15.59
N PHE A 186 -2.96 0.02 14.27
CA PHE A 186 -3.03 1.32 13.59
C PHE A 186 -4.36 2.05 13.76
N LEU A 187 -5.43 1.35 14.20
CA LEU A 187 -6.74 1.97 14.42
C LEU A 187 -6.70 3.04 15.51
N ASP A 188 -5.74 2.95 16.43
CA ASP A 188 -5.55 3.89 17.53
C ASP A 188 -4.86 5.19 17.09
N PHE A 189 -4.39 5.28 15.84
CA PHE A 189 -3.74 6.49 15.30
C PHE A 189 -4.70 7.48 14.65
N PHE A 190 -5.99 7.14 14.53
CA PHE A 190 -6.95 8.06 13.94
C PHE A 190 -7.29 9.22 14.87
N GLY A 191 -7.66 10.33 14.26
CA GLY A 191 -8.06 11.54 14.97
C GLY A 191 -8.95 12.41 14.08
N PRO A 192 -9.54 13.49 14.63
CA PRO A 192 -10.42 14.38 13.86
C PRO A 192 -9.69 15.12 12.72
N TRP A 193 -8.36 15.10 12.72
CA TRP A 193 -7.50 15.64 11.68
C TRP A 193 -7.34 14.72 10.45
N PHE A 194 -7.85 13.48 10.51
CA PHE A 194 -7.72 12.54 9.39
C PHE A 194 -8.58 13.00 8.21
N PRO A 195 -8.09 12.92 6.96
CA PRO A 195 -8.85 13.39 5.80
C PRO A 195 -10.09 12.51 5.55
N PRO A 196 -11.09 13.03 4.79
CA PRO A 196 -12.16 12.20 4.27
C PRO A 196 -11.60 10.94 3.60
N THR A 197 -12.09 9.77 4.01
CA THR A 197 -11.48 8.48 3.65
C THR A 197 -12.47 7.56 2.97
N PHE A 198 -12.10 7.08 1.77
CA PHE A 198 -12.81 6.00 1.10
C PHE A 198 -12.08 4.69 1.40
N MET A 199 -12.83 3.67 1.85
CA MET A 199 -12.33 2.34 2.10
C MET A 199 -12.93 1.36 1.10
N LEU A 200 -12.11 0.47 0.56
CA LEU A 200 -12.53 -0.58 -0.35
C LEU A 200 -12.54 -1.91 0.41
N ALA A 201 -13.72 -2.51 0.53
CA ALA A 201 -13.91 -3.80 1.15
C ALA A 201 -14.06 -4.88 0.07
N ALA A 202 -13.27 -5.94 0.15
CA ALA A 202 -13.22 -6.99 -0.85
C ALA A 202 -14.06 -8.19 -0.40
N GLU A 203 -15.17 -8.47 -1.09
CA GLU A 203 -16.12 -9.53 -0.71
C GLU A 203 -15.50 -10.94 -0.84
N GLY A 204 -14.65 -11.13 -1.84
CA GLY A 204 -14.01 -12.41 -2.12
C GLY A 204 -12.63 -12.57 -1.48
N ASP A 205 -12.19 -11.64 -0.62
CA ASP A 205 -10.82 -11.69 -0.08
C ASP A 205 -10.70 -12.79 0.97
N SER A 206 -10.05 -13.89 0.57
CA SER A 206 -9.77 -15.03 1.43
C SER A 206 -8.58 -14.83 2.37
N LEU A 207 -7.77 -13.77 2.16
CA LEU A 207 -6.60 -13.47 2.97
C LEU A 207 -6.94 -12.50 4.10
N ILE A 208 -7.62 -11.39 3.80
CA ILE A 208 -7.98 -10.34 4.75
C ILE A 208 -9.51 -10.31 4.91
N PRO A 209 -10.04 -10.59 6.12
CA PRO A 209 -11.45 -10.47 6.41
C PRO A 209 -11.99 -9.10 6.02
N MET A 210 -13.06 -9.10 5.22
CA MET A 210 -13.77 -7.89 4.82
C MET A 210 -14.14 -6.99 6.01
N GLN A 211 -14.43 -7.59 7.16
CA GLN A 211 -14.75 -6.90 8.42
C GLN A 211 -13.66 -5.89 8.83
N HIS A 212 -12.38 -6.18 8.55
CA HIS A 212 -11.28 -5.27 8.88
C HIS A 212 -11.40 -3.91 8.17
N SER A 213 -11.95 -3.89 6.95
CA SER A 213 -12.22 -2.64 6.24
C SER A 213 -13.31 -1.82 6.92
N TYR A 214 -14.34 -2.49 7.46
CA TYR A 214 -15.38 -1.82 8.24
C TYR A 214 -14.87 -1.35 9.60
N ASP A 215 -13.97 -2.09 10.23
CA ASP A 215 -13.37 -1.68 11.50
C ASP A 215 -12.59 -0.37 11.39
N VAL A 216 -11.86 -0.17 10.27
CA VAL A 216 -11.21 1.11 9.94
C VAL A 216 -12.24 2.23 9.84
N VAL A 217 -13.33 1.99 9.11
CA VAL A 217 -14.39 2.98 8.89
C VAL A 217 -15.06 3.38 10.20
N GLU A 218 -15.37 2.40 11.05
CA GLU A 218 -15.96 2.67 12.36
C GLU A 218 -15.00 3.39 13.30
N ALA A 219 -13.70 3.07 13.26
CA ALA A 219 -12.69 3.81 14.03
C ALA A 219 -12.59 5.28 13.57
N LEU A 220 -12.58 5.53 12.27
CA LEU A 220 -12.57 6.89 11.69
C LEU A 220 -13.83 7.69 12.06
N LYS A 221 -15.02 7.06 11.97
CA LYS A 221 -16.29 7.71 12.32
C LYS A 221 -16.36 8.16 13.78
N LYS A 222 -15.74 7.41 14.72
CA LYS A 222 -15.64 7.82 16.13
C LYS A 222 -14.92 9.16 16.31
N HIS A 223 -14.06 9.53 15.36
CA HIS A 223 -13.38 10.82 15.34
C HIS A 223 -14.07 11.88 14.48
N GLY A 224 -15.28 11.60 13.96
CA GLY A 224 -16.02 12.53 13.11
C GLY A 224 -15.48 12.63 11.67
N VAL A 225 -14.62 11.71 11.24
CA VAL A 225 -14.06 11.69 9.90
C VAL A 225 -15.13 11.23 8.90
N GLU A 226 -15.33 11.99 7.83
CA GLU A 226 -16.24 11.61 6.74
C GLU A 226 -15.68 10.36 6.03
N THR A 227 -16.48 9.32 5.92
CA THR A 227 -16.06 8.04 5.36
C THR A 227 -17.04 7.52 4.32
N ARG A 228 -16.51 6.79 3.34
CA ARG A 228 -17.29 5.98 2.39
C ARG A 228 -16.69 4.59 2.27
N VAL A 229 -17.54 3.61 1.95
CA VAL A 229 -17.10 2.23 1.69
C VAL A 229 -17.64 1.78 0.34
N GLY A 230 -16.74 1.27 -0.50
CA GLY A 230 -17.11 0.54 -1.72
C GLY A 230 -16.87 -0.95 -1.53
N ILE A 231 -17.67 -1.79 -2.18
CA ILE A 231 -17.55 -3.24 -2.10
C ILE A 231 -17.07 -3.76 -3.44
N GLY A 232 -15.87 -4.34 -3.47
CA GLY A 232 -15.41 -5.14 -4.60
C GLY A 232 -16.14 -6.48 -4.60
N LYS A 233 -16.89 -6.78 -5.66
CA LYS A 233 -17.64 -8.05 -5.78
C LYS A 233 -16.78 -9.17 -6.34
N ASN A 234 -16.94 -10.40 -5.82
CA ASN A 234 -16.19 -11.61 -6.25
C ASN A 234 -14.67 -11.38 -6.35
N ALA A 235 -14.17 -10.67 -5.35
CA ALA A 235 -12.95 -9.89 -5.41
C ALA A 235 -11.90 -10.45 -4.45
N GLU A 236 -10.91 -11.20 -4.95
CA GLU A 236 -9.85 -11.79 -4.11
C GLU A 236 -8.70 -10.81 -3.83
N HIS A 237 -7.88 -11.14 -2.82
CA HIS A 237 -6.79 -10.29 -2.36
C HIS A 237 -5.86 -9.80 -3.48
N GLY A 238 -5.58 -8.49 -3.49
CA GLY A 238 -4.62 -7.87 -4.41
C GLY A 238 -5.08 -7.71 -5.87
N PHE A 239 -6.31 -8.11 -6.23
CA PHE A 239 -6.81 -8.01 -7.61
C PHE A 239 -6.86 -6.59 -8.18
N THR A 240 -6.96 -5.57 -7.33
CA THR A 240 -6.89 -4.16 -7.74
C THR A 240 -5.57 -3.80 -8.42
N GLU A 241 -4.50 -4.55 -8.12
CA GLU A 241 -3.16 -4.39 -8.70
C GLU A 241 -3.02 -5.14 -10.02
N TRP A 242 -3.98 -6.00 -10.36
CA TRP A 242 -3.92 -6.84 -11.55
C TRP A 242 -4.39 -6.10 -12.79
N ASN A 243 -4.03 -6.64 -13.95
CA ASN A 243 -4.65 -6.24 -15.20
C ASN A 243 -6.15 -6.63 -15.13
N PRO A 244 -7.10 -5.70 -15.39
CA PRO A 244 -8.53 -6.02 -15.37
C PRO A 244 -8.93 -7.19 -16.27
N LYS A 245 -8.15 -7.48 -17.31
CA LYS A 245 -8.34 -8.64 -18.19
C LYS A 245 -8.11 -10.00 -17.50
N LEU A 246 -7.48 -10.00 -16.33
CA LEU A 246 -7.17 -11.19 -15.53
C LEU A 246 -8.16 -11.38 -14.37
N TRP A 247 -9.12 -10.46 -14.21
CA TRP A 247 -10.13 -10.59 -13.17
C TRP A 247 -11.09 -11.75 -13.50
N PRO A 248 -11.53 -12.52 -12.48
CA PRO A 248 -12.53 -13.55 -12.67
C PRO A 248 -13.82 -13.00 -13.25
N GLU A 249 -14.58 -13.89 -13.89
CA GLU A 249 -15.90 -13.56 -14.38
C GLU A 249 -16.80 -13.07 -13.23
N GLY A 250 -17.48 -11.95 -13.44
CA GLY A 250 -18.34 -11.34 -12.43
C GLY A 250 -17.62 -10.62 -11.30
N ALA A 251 -16.29 -10.50 -11.33
CA ALA A 251 -15.55 -9.63 -10.42
C ALA A 251 -15.71 -8.16 -10.82
N ASP A 252 -16.07 -7.32 -9.86
CA ASP A 252 -16.16 -5.86 -10.06
C ASP A 252 -15.46 -5.13 -8.92
N TRP A 253 -14.20 -4.76 -9.19
CA TRP A 253 -13.41 -3.89 -8.34
C TRP A 253 -13.41 -2.45 -8.82
N TRP A 254 -13.58 -2.22 -10.13
CA TRP A 254 -13.33 -0.92 -10.71
C TRP A 254 -14.45 0.06 -10.38
N THR A 255 -15.71 -0.34 -10.50
CA THR A 255 -16.86 0.54 -10.21
C THR A 255 -16.76 1.19 -8.83
N PRO A 256 -16.59 0.44 -7.72
CA PRO A 256 -16.48 1.06 -6.40
C PRO A 256 -15.21 1.92 -6.25
N ILE A 257 -14.08 1.55 -6.87
CA ILE A 257 -12.86 2.36 -6.84
C ILE A 257 -13.07 3.68 -7.58
N GLU A 258 -13.66 3.65 -8.77
CA GLU A 258 -13.93 4.82 -9.59
C GLU A 258 -14.85 5.80 -8.86
N GLU A 259 -15.93 5.31 -8.26
CA GLU A 259 -16.85 6.09 -7.43
C GLU A 259 -16.14 6.70 -6.20
N GLY A 260 -15.31 5.90 -5.51
CA GLY A 260 -14.51 6.35 -4.38
C GLY A 260 -13.51 7.43 -4.75
N LEU A 261 -12.78 7.25 -5.86
CA LEU A 261 -11.83 8.23 -6.39
C LEU A 261 -12.55 9.52 -6.81
N ASN A 262 -13.69 9.42 -7.51
CA ASN A 262 -14.49 10.60 -7.87
C ASN A 262 -14.93 11.39 -6.63
N TRP A 263 -15.39 10.70 -5.59
CA TRP A 263 -15.76 11.34 -4.34
C TRP A 263 -14.57 11.99 -3.65
N ALA A 264 -13.44 11.29 -3.53
CA ALA A 264 -12.22 11.83 -2.93
C ALA A 264 -11.75 13.07 -3.69
N ILE A 265 -11.73 13.03 -5.03
CA ILE A 265 -11.38 14.16 -5.88
C ILE A 265 -12.32 15.35 -5.64
N ALA A 266 -13.63 15.15 -5.57
CA ALA A 266 -14.56 16.24 -5.28
C ALA A 266 -14.23 16.95 -3.96
N LYS A 267 -13.89 16.19 -2.91
CA LYS A 267 -13.48 16.74 -1.61
C LYS A 267 -12.19 17.56 -1.67
N THR A 268 -11.28 17.22 -2.59
CA THR A 268 -10.04 17.99 -2.80
C THR A 268 -10.26 19.32 -3.52
N VAL A 269 -11.34 19.44 -4.29
CA VAL A 269 -11.68 20.66 -5.04
C VAL A 269 -12.40 21.65 -4.14
N ASP A 270 -13.28 21.15 -3.27
CA ASP A 270 -14.07 21.97 -2.33
C ASP A 270 -13.23 22.54 -1.18
N ALA A 271 -12.08 21.95 -0.86
CA ALA A 271 -11.12 22.46 0.13
C ALA A 271 -10.32 23.70 -0.35
N LYS A 272 -10.82 24.44 -1.35
CA LYS A 272 -10.21 25.67 -1.90
C LYS A 272 -10.55 26.95 -1.12
N GLU A 273 -11.20 26.84 0.03
CA GLU A 273 -11.49 27.96 0.93
C GLU A 273 -10.43 28.12 2.03
#